data_AF-A0A5C0AXY5-F1
#
_entry.id   AF-A0A5C0AXY5-F1
#
_cell.length_a   1.000
_cell.length_b   1.000
_cell.length_c   1.000
_cell.angle_alpha   90.00
_cell.angle_beta   90.00
_cell.angle_gamma   90.00
#
_symmetry.space_group_name_H-M   'P 1'
#
loop_
_entity.id
_entity.type
_entity.pdbx_description
1 polymer ?
#
loop_
_entity_poly.entity_id
_entity_poly.type
_entity_poly.pdbx_seq_one_letter_code
_entity_poly.pdbx_strand_id
1 'polypeptide(L)'
;MTDAGTGSETAIDHPAHWQRRWHEILDIHAPEEDDAISQTGSPQSLPDVGDDSRLHTAFWSVGSTDDADARRQLISILPAGELMLARLEAHLSRAPETIDADQARLLLRQGLMSINSLNLEAPEPDAPVRLLDESLEPLLSAFATADSPFIHFRDMLGELAQQHSGQVGMQAFYFLSEPLYQLAASYEVADWIRWPLCAAPDADDPTLPIYQLAVGGWSAGWDSQGLFLFDRRHEVQKSR
;
A
#
# COMPACT_ATOMS: atom_id res chain seq x y z
N MET A 1 15.05 22.93 -40.47
CA MET A 1 14.42 23.64 -39.33
C MET A 1 13.54 22.62 -38.65
N THR A 2 13.81 22.41 -37.38
CA THR A 2 13.56 21.23 -36.54
C THR A 2 12.08 20.89 -36.42
N ASP A 3 11.75 19.64 -36.75
CA ASP A 3 10.45 19.03 -36.45
C ASP A 3 10.55 18.45 -35.03
N ALA A 4 9.75 18.99 -34.12
CA ALA A 4 9.73 18.60 -32.72
C ALA A 4 8.85 17.36 -32.58
N GLY A 5 9.50 16.19 -32.47
CA GLY A 5 8.83 14.96 -32.07
C GLY A 5 8.34 15.09 -30.64
N THR A 6 7.05 15.40 -30.47
CA THR A 6 6.31 15.07 -29.25
C THR A 6 6.15 13.56 -29.20
N GLY A 7 7.14 12.89 -28.61
CA GLY A 7 6.99 11.51 -28.15
C GLY A 7 5.94 11.49 -27.05
N SER A 8 4.71 11.13 -27.42
CA SER A 8 3.75 10.60 -26.45
C SER A 8 4.39 9.32 -25.91
N GLU A 9 5.01 9.38 -24.72
CA GLU A 9 5.34 8.20 -23.93
C GLU A 9 4.05 7.40 -23.74
N THR A 10 3.87 6.38 -24.57
CA THR A 10 2.81 5.39 -24.40
C THR A 10 2.92 4.83 -23.00
N ALA A 11 1.81 4.90 -22.25
CA ALA A 11 1.66 4.14 -21.02
C ALA A 11 2.19 2.72 -21.26
N ILE A 12 3.12 2.31 -20.42
CA ILE A 12 3.65 0.98 -20.47
C ILE A 12 2.53 0.07 -19.96
N ASP A 13 1.94 -0.78 -20.80
CA ASP A 13 0.74 -1.53 -20.44
C ASP A 13 1.03 -2.98 -19.98
N HIS A 14 2.23 -3.26 -19.46
CA HIS A 14 2.62 -4.62 -19.06
C HIS A 14 3.59 -4.67 -17.87
N PRO A 15 3.34 -5.52 -16.84
CA PRO A 15 4.19 -5.65 -15.66
C PRO A 15 5.68 -5.87 -15.96
N ALA A 16 6.01 -6.74 -16.92
CA ALA A 16 7.40 -6.99 -17.32
C ALA A 16 8.13 -5.73 -17.83
N HIS A 17 7.42 -4.79 -18.44
CA HIS A 17 8.02 -3.54 -18.88
C HIS A 17 8.19 -2.56 -17.71
N TRP A 18 7.24 -2.50 -16.78
CA TRP A 18 7.41 -1.73 -15.53
C TRP A 18 8.59 -2.26 -14.71
N GLN A 19 8.66 -3.58 -14.51
CA GLN A 19 9.75 -4.25 -13.83
C GLN A 19 11.09 -3.89 -14.48
N ARG A 20 11.21 -4.02 -15.81
CA ARG A 20 12.44 -3.62 -16.51
C ARG A 20 12.79 -2.15 -16.26
N ARG A 21 11.81 -1.27 -16.37
CA ARG A 21 12.01 0.17 -16.17
C ARG A 21 12.40 0.50 -14.74
N TRP A 22 11.84 -0.21 -13.76
CA TRP A 22 12.22 -0.08 -12.36
C TRP A 22 13.67 -0.51 -12.15
N HIS A 23 14.10 -1.66 -12.69
CA HIS A 23 15.51 -2.05 -12.66
C HIS A 23 16.42 -1.00 -13.28
N GLU A 24 16.08 -0.44 -14.45
CA GLU A 24 16.88 0.62 -15.08
C GLU A 24 17.02 1.88 -14.21
N ILE A 25 15.94 2.29 -13.53
CA ILE A 25 15.98 3.44 -12.62
C ILE A 25 16.79 3.10 -11.36
N LEU A 26 16.60 1.91 -10.80
CA LEU A 26 17.33 1.44 -9.62
C LEU A 26 18.83 1.26 -9.91
N ASP A 27 19.23 0.84 -11.11
CA ASP A 27 20.63 0.74 -11.51
C ASP A 27 21.35 2.11 -11.46
N ILE A 28 20.62 3.21 -11.71
CA ILE A 28 21.16 4.57 -11.68
C ILE A 28 21.27 5.09 -10.24
N HIS A 29 20.24 4.84 -9.41
CA HIS A 29 20.07 5.49 -8.12
C HIS A 29 20.41 4.61 -6.90
N ALA A 30 20.45 3.29 -7.08
CA ALA A 30 20.77 2.29 -6.05
C ALA A 30 21.49 1.07 -6.69
N PRO A 31 22.71 1.26 -7.24
CA PRO A 31 23.49 0.14 -7.77
C PRO A 31 23.85 -0.83 -6.64
N GLU A 32 23.82 -2.14 -6.91
CA GLU A 32 24.23 -3.13 -5.91
C GLU A 32 25.76 -3.07 -5.71
N GLU A 33 26.26 -3.25 -4.49
CA GLU A 33 27.70 -3.17 -4.20
C GLU A 33 28.52 -4.25 -4.96
N ASP A 34 27.89 -5.34 -5.40
CA ASP A 34 28.49 -6.40 -6.21
C ASP A 34 28.43 -6.13 -7.75
N ASP A 35 27.76 -5.06 -8.19
CA ASP A 35 27.64 -4.70 -9.63
C ASP A 35 28.88 -4.04 -10.23
N ALA A 36 29.97 -3.89 -9.46
CA ALA A 36 31.26 -3.43 -9.99
C ALA A 36 31.82 -4.34 -11.12
N ILE A 37 31.21 -5.52 -11.36
CA ILE A 37 31.60 -6.46 -12.42
C ILE A 37 30.55 -6.55 -13.55
N SER A 38 29.34 -6.04 -13.42
CA SER A 38 28.29 -6.19 -14.45
C SER A 38 27.95 -4.87 -15.14
N GLN A 39 28.91 -4.31 -15.90
CA GLN A 39 28.68 -3.17 -16.80
C GLN A 39 27.83 -3.51 -18.04
N THR A 40 26.97 -4.53 -17.99
CA THR A 40 26.17 -4.94 -19.14
C THR A 40 24.77 -5.39 -18.74
N GLY A 41 23.85 -4.43 -18.75
CA GLY A 41 22.51 -4.61 -19.30
C GLY A 41 21.52 -5.39 -18.44
N SER A 42 20.25 -5.03 -18.61
CA SER A 42 19.08 -5.65 -17.99
C SER A 42 19.20 -7.18 -17.90
N PRO A 43 18.71 -7.80 -16.81
CA PRO A 43 18.72 -9.25 -16.66
C PRO A 43 18.24 -9.95 -17.93
N GLN A 44 18.99 -10.94 -18.44
CA GLN A 44 18.61 -11.71 -19.64
C GLN A 44 17.22 -12.37 -19.49
N SER A 45 16.79 -12.61 -18.26
CA SER A 45 15.42 -12.93 -17.86
C SER A 45 15.08 -12.17 -16.58
N LEU A 46 13.97 -11.44 -16.58
CA LEU A 46 13.45 -10.84 -15.35
C LEU A 46 12.93 -11.98 -14.46
N PRO A 47 13.15 -11.92 -13.13
CA PRO A 47 12.53 -12.85 -12.19
C PRO A 47 11.00 -12.66 -12.20
N ASP A 48 10.26 -13.61 -11.62
CA ASP A 48 8.85 -13.34 -11.32
C ASP A 48 8.76 -12.15 -10.35
N VAL A 49 7.74 -11.31 -10.51
CA VAL A 49 7.60 -10.08 -9.72
C VAL A 49 7.53 -10.42 -8.23
N GLY A 50 6.82 -11.49 -7.87
CA GLY A 50 6.71 -11.94 -6.47
C GLY A 50 8.02 -12.44 -5.84
N ASP A 51 9.02 -12.76 -6.66
CA ASP A 51 10.35 -13.21 -6.21
C ASP A 51 11.43 -12.15 -6.40
N ASP A 52 11.07 -10.97 -6.95
CA ASP A 52 12.01 -9.89 -7.24
C ASP A 52 12.33 -9.07 -5.97
N SER A 53 13.17 -9.64 -5.12
CA SER A 53 13.58 -9.04 -3.85
C SER A 53 14.19 -7.64 -4.01
N ARG A 54 14.84 -7.37 -5.14
CA ARG A 54 15.39 -6.06 -5.48
C ARG A 54 14.26 -5.04 -5.63
N LEU A 55 13.21 -5.34 -6.40
CA LEU A 55 12.04 -4.44 -6.48
C LEU A 55 11.37 -4.22 -5.13
N HIS A 56 11.27 -5.26 -4.30
CA HIS A 56 10.58 -5.19 -3.01
C HIS A 56 11.31 -4.30 -2.00
N THR A 57 12.64 -4.26 -2.06
CA THR A 57 13.48 -3.60 -1.04
C THR A 57 14.15 -2.32 -1.54
N ALA A 58 14.68 -2.31 -2.76
CA ALA A 58 15.44 -1.18 -3.30
C ALA A 58 14.55 0.04 -3.62
N PHE A 59 13.25 -0.16 -3.82
CA PHE A 59 12.29 0.94 -3.94
C PHE A 59 12.35 1.91 -2.74
N TRP A 60 12.72 1.41 -1.55
CA TRP A 60 12.82 2.21 -0.33
C TRP A 60 14.23 2.71 -0.03
N SER A 61 15.26 2.11 -0.62
CA SER A 61 16.63 2.61 -0.49
C SER A 61 16.88 3.85 -1.35
N VAL A 62 16.12 4.03 -2.44
CA VAL A 62 16.13 5.27 -3.23
C VAL A 62 15.33 6.38 -2.54
N GLY A 63 15.92 7.57 -2.39
CA GLY A 63 15.26 8.76 -1.85
C GLY A 63 15.69 9.23 -0.46
N SER A 64 16.82 8.74 0.08
CA SER A 64 17.47 9.40 1.21
C SER A 64 18.15 10.68 0.73
N THR A 65 17.41 11.78 0.80
CA THR A 65 17.81 13.19 0.65
C THR A 65 18.21 13.75 -0.73
N ASP A 66 18.70 12.98 -1.70
CA ASP A 66 19.01 13.50 -3.06
C ASP A 66 18.27 12.79 -4.24
N ASP A 67 17.49 11.74 -3.97
CA ASP A 67 16.87 10.85 -4.98
C ASP A 67 15.32 10.82 -4.97
N ALA A 68 14.65 11.85 -4.46
CA ALA A 68 13.18 11.93 -4.53
C ALA A 68 12.66 11.82 -5.98
N ASP A 69 13.48 12.21 -6.95
CA ASP A 69 13.20 12.07 -8.38
C ASP A 69 13.19 10.61 -8.84
N ALA A 70 13.91 9.68 -8.20
CA ALA A 70 13.90 8.27 -8.56
C ALA A 70 12.55 7.62 -8.21
N ARG A 71 12.04 7.88 -7.00
CA ARG A 71 10.74 7.36 -6.55
C ARG A 71 9.58 7.90 -7.41
N ARG A 72 9.64 9.19 -7.76
CA ARG A 72 8.70 9.79 -8.71
C ARG A 72 8.74 9.07 -10.05
N GLN A 73 9.93 8.81 -10.60
CA GLN A 73 10.08 8.08 -11.88
C GLN A 73 9.55 6.64 -11.81
N LEU A 74 9.74 5.94 -10.69
CA LEU A 74 9.25 4.57 -10.50
C LEU A 74 7.72 4.51 -10.49
N ILE A 75 7.07 5.48 -9.83
CA ILE A 75 5.60 5.51 -9.71
C ILE A 75 4.93 6.13 -10.95
N SER A 76 5.55 7.11 -11.62
CA SER A 76 4.93 7.85 -12.73
C SER A 76 4.65 7.01 -13.98
N ILE A 77 5.34 5.87 -14.16
CA ILE A 77 5.10 4.96 -15.28
C ILE A 77 3.85 4.08 -15.12
N LEU A 78 3.24 4.10 -13.93
CA LEU A 78 2.06 3.31 -13.59
C LEU A 78 0.77 4.12 -13.81
N PRO A 79 -0.38 3.46 -14.07
CA PRO A 79 -1.68 4.14 -14.09
C PRO A 79 -1.92 4.86 -12.76
N ALA A 80 -2.50 6.06 -12.81
CA ALA A 80 -2.72 6.93 -11.65
C ALA A 80 -1.46 7.26 -10.82
N GLY A 81 -0.26 7.15 -11.41
CA GLY A 81 1.03 7.34 -10.74
C GLY A 81 1.11 8.62 -9.90
N GLU A 82 0.76 9.78 -10.47
CA GLU A 82 0.82 11.07 -9.73
C GLU A 82 -0.08 11.10 -8.48
N LEU A 83 -1.26 10.48 -8.54
CA LEU A 83 -2.18 10.42 -7.39
C LEU A 83 -1.65 9.46 -6.31
N MET A 84 -1.09 8.32 -6.72
CA MET A 84 -0.45 7.38 -5.79
C MET A 84 0.80 8.00 -5.16
N LEU A 85 1.59 8.74 -5.93
CA LEU A 85 2.78 9.46 -5.44
C LEU A 85 2.38 10.50 -4.40
N ALA A 86 1.33 11.29 -4.62
CA ALA A 86 0.85 12.26 -3.65
C ALA A 86 0.45 11.60 -2.31
N ARG A 87 -0.22 10.45 -2.34
CA ARG A 87 -0.56 9.68 -1.13
C ARG A 87 0.70 9.14 -0.45
N LEU A 88 1.63 8.60 -1.22
CA LEU A 88 2.90 8.10 -0.72
C LEU A 88 3.72 9.19 -0.03
N GLU A 89 3.89 10.36 -0.66
CA GLU A 89 4.57 11.52 -0.08
C GLU A 89 3.85 12.03 1.18
N ALA A 90 2.52 12.04 1.19
CA ALA A 90 1.73 12.40 2.37
C ALA A 90 1.95 11.41 3.53
N HIS A 91 2.09 10.10 3.25
CA HIS A 91 2.43 9.12 4.28
C HIS A 91 3.84 9.34 4.85
N LEU A 92 4.83 9.53 3.97
CA LEU A 92 6.24 9.66 4.36
C LEU A 92 6.53 10.94 5.14
N SER A 93 5.82 12.03 4.82
CA SER A 93 5.94 13.32 5.51
C SER A 93 5.09 13.41 6.78
N ARG A 94 4.23 12.41 7.04
CA ARG A 94 3.35 12.41 8.21
C ARG A 94 4.17 12.31 9.49
N ALA A 95 3.96 13.25 10.40
CA ALA A 95 4.41 13.10 11.78
C ALA A 95 3.62 11.96 12.45
N PRO A 96 4.29 11.02 13.15
CA PRO A 96 3.60 9.97 13.88
C PRO A 96 2.68 10.59 14.93
N GLU A 97 1.39 10.35 14.77
CA GLU A 97 0.34 10.81 15.65
C GLU A 97 -0.48 9.59 16.06
N THR A 98 -0.56 9.37 17.36
CA THR A 98 -1.39 8.32 17.95
C THR A 98 -2.80 8.85 18.17
N ILE A 99 -3.78 7.99 17.96
CA ILE A 99 -5.18 8.30 18.26
C ILE A 99 -5.61 7.56 19.52
N ASP A 100 -6.62 8.08 20.22
CA ASP A 100 -7.23 7.38 21.34
C ASP A 100 -8.24 6.31 20.88
N ALA A 101 -8.78 5.57 21.85
CA ALA A 101 -9.68 4.45 21.58
C ALA A 101 -11.04 4.90 21.01
N ASP A 102 -11.51 6.10 21.34
CA ASP A 102 -12.79 6.59 20.86
C ASP A 102 -12.68 7.03 19.40
N GLN A 103 -11.59 7.70 19.04
CA GLN A 103 -11.25 7.98 17.64
C GLN A 103 -11.01 6.70 16.84
N ALA A 104 -10.33 5.70 17.41
CA ALA A 104 -10.13 4.41 16.76
C ALA A 104 -11.46 3.68 16.48
N ARG A 105 -12.39 3.68 17.45
CA ARG A 105 -13.74 3.16 17.24
C ARG A 105 -14.47 3.91 16.14
N LEU A 106 -14.42 5.25 16.14
CA LEU A 106 -15.07 6.05 15.11
C LEU A 106 -14.56 5.69 13.70
N LEU A 107 -13.24 5.58 13.53
CA LEU A 107 -12.63 5.20 12.25
C LEU A 107 -13.00 3.78 11.82
N LEU A 108 -13.00 2.80 12.74
CA LEU A 108 -13.48 1.45 12.47
C LEU A 108 -14.92 1.47 11.95
N ARG A 109 -15.82 2.21 12.62
CA ARG A 109 -17.21 2.33 12.18
C ARG A 109 -17.34 2.97 10.81
N GLN A 110 -16.59 4.03 10.55
CA GLN A 110 -16.57 4.68 9.24
C GLN A 110 -16.12 3.74 8.14
N GLY A 111 -15.05 2.97 8.37
CA GLY A 111 -14.58 1.94 7.43
C GLY A 111 -15.65 0.87 7.16
N LEU A 112 -16.29 0.34 8.21
CA LEU A 112 -17.37 -0.65 8.08
C LEU A 112 -18.59 -0.09 7.35
N MET A 113 -18.99 1.16 7.62
CA MET A 113 -20.08 1.82 6.89
C MET A 113 -19.77 1.94 5.40
N SER A 114 -18.55 2.35 5.05
CA SER A 114 -18.10 2.50 3.66
C SER A 114 -18.00 1.16 2.93
N ILE A 115 -17.69 0.06 3.63
CA ILE A 115 -17.64 -1.28 3.03
C ILE A 115 -19.04 -1.88 2.88
N ASN A 116 -19.91 -1.70 3.87
CA ASN A 116 -21.29 -2.19 3.79
C ASN A 116 -22.08 -1.52 2.66
N SER A 117 -21.79 -0.26 2.33
CA SER A 117 -22.42 0.42 1.17
C SER A 117 -22.04 -0.24 -0.17
N LEU A 118 -20.96 -1.01 -0.22
CA LEU A 118 -20.53 -1.81 -1.37
C LEU A 118 -21.17 -3.21 -1.41
N ASN A 119 -22.08 -3.53 -0.48
CA ASN A 119 -22.71 -4.85 -0.30
C ASN A 119 -21.71 -6.00 -0.08
N LEU A 120 -20.59 -5.70 0.55
CA LEU A 120 -19.62 -6.70 0.97
C LEU A 120 -19.95 -7.26 2.35
N GLU A 121 -19.54 -8.50 2.59
CA GLU A 121 -19.61 -9.08 3.93
C GLU A 121 -18.64 -8.34 4.85
N ALA A 122 -19.20 -7.72 5.90
CA ALA A 122 -18.44 -7.13 6.98
C ALA A 122 -19.32 -7.06 8.25
N PRO A 123 -18.71 -6.91 9.43
CA PRO A 123 -19.44 -6.66 10.66
C PRO A 123 -20.36 -5.44 10.60
N GLU A 124 -21.45 -5.49 11.35
CA GLU A 124 -22.34 -4.32 11.52
C GLU A 124 -21.56 -3.13 12.12
N PRO A 125 -21.65 -1.91 11.55
CA PRO A 125 -20.83 -0.78 12.00
C PRO A 125 -21.16 -0.38 13.45
N ASP A 126 -22.39 -0.59 13.89
CA ASP A 126 -22.83 -0.27 15.25
C ASP A 126 -22.60 -1.41 16.26
N ALA A 127 -21.98 -2.52 15.84
CA ALA A 127 -21.68 -3.62 16.75
C ALA A 127 -20.76 -3.17 17.90
N PRO A 128 -20.91 -3.76 19.11
CA PRO A 128 -20.00 -3.49 20.21
C PRO A 128 -18.55 -3.82 19.86
N VAL A 129 -17.62 -2.92 20.19
CA VAL A 129 -16.19 -3.08 19.93
C VAL A 129 -15.45 -3.29 21.24
N ARG A 130 -14.85 -4.47 21.40
CA ARG A 130 -13.96 -4.78 22.52
C ARG A 130 -12.64 -4.04 22.35
N LEU A 131 -12.05 -3.57 23.44
CA LEU A 131 -10.68 -3.07 23.43
C LEU A 131 -9.80 -4.14 24.07
N LEU A 132 -8.78 -4.58 23.37
CA LEU A 132 -7.81 -5.54 23.89
C LEU A 132 -6.62 -4.81 24.50
N ASP A 133 -6.21 -5.30 25.66
CA ASP A 133 -5.04 -4.82 26.39
C ASP A 133 -3.89 -5.80 26.14
N GLU A 134 -2.83 -5.32 25.50
CA GLU A 134 -1.63 -6.12 25.20
C GLU A 134 -1.00 -6.75 26.45
N SER A 135 -1.16 -6.13 27.63
CA SER A 135 -0.65 -6.68 28.89
C SER A 135 -1.36 -7.95 29.34
N LEU A 136 -2.57 -8.20 28.81
CA LEU A 136 -3.40 -9.36 29.13
C LEU A 136 -3.45 -10.35 27.96
N GLU A 137 -3.40 -9.86 26.73
CA GLU A 137 -3.49 -10.67 25.52
C GLU A 137 -2.44 -10.20 24.49
N PRO A 138 -1.37 -10.99 24.25
CA PRO A 138 -0.37 -10.62 23.25
C PRO A 138 -0.96 -10.56 21.84
N LEU A 139 -0.40 -9.70 20.97
CA LEU A 139 -0.84 -9.51 19.57
C LEU A 139 -1.05 -10.84 18.83
N LEU A 140 -0.06 -11.73 18.86
CA LEU A 140 -0.11 -13.00 18.15
C LEU A 140 -1.28 -13.89 18.65
N SER A 141 -1.62 -13.80 19.93
CA SER A 141 -2.76 -14.52 20.50
C SER A 141 -4.09 -13.90 20.06
N ALA A 142 -4.20 -12.57 20.13
CA ALA A 142 -5.41 -11.85 19.71
C ALA A 142 -5.78 -12.13 18.24
N PHE A 143 -4.77 -12.22 17.38
CA PHE A 143 -4.95 -12.46 15.94
C PHE A 143 -4.80 -13.92 15.51
N ALA A 144 -4.64 -14.87 16.43
CA ALA A 144 -4.50 -16.29 16.09
C ALA A 144 -5.77 -16.91 15.46
N THR A 145 -6.93 -16.34 15.77
CA THR A 145 -8.25 -16.83 15.33
C THR A 145 -9.17 -15.71 14.84
N ALA A 146 -8.60 -14.53 14.59
CA ALA A 146 -9.33 -13.35 14.17
C ALA A 146 -8.89 -12.95 12.76
N ASP A 147 -9.88 -12.63 11.93
CA ASP A 147 -9.64 -12.05 10.62
C ASP A 147 -9.69 -10.52 10.70
N SER A 148 -9.17 -9.86 9.66
CA SER A 148 -9.45 -8.44 9.48
C SER A 148 -10.95 -8.27 9.20
N PRO A 149 -11.65 -7.32 9.85
CA PRO A 149 -13.03 -7.01 9.51
C PRO A 149 -13.18 -6.42 8.09
N PHE A 150 -12.06 -6.17 7.41
CA PHE A 150 -12.00 -5.59 6.07
C PHE A 150 -11.50 -6.60 5.02
N ILE A 151 -11.38 -7.89 5.36
CA ILE A 151 -10.78 -8.90 4.48
C ILE A 151 -11.48 -9.00 3.11
N HIS A 152 -12.81 -9.07 3.09
CA HIS A 152 -13.56 -9.14 1.83
C HIS A 152 -13.45 -7.87 0.98
N PHE A 153 -13.29 -6.70 1.62
CA PHE A 153 -13.00 -5.46 0.91
C PHE A 153 -11.62 -5.50 0.27
N ARG A 154 -10.60 -5.97 1.01
CA ARG A 154 -9.24 -6.13 0.48
C ARG A 154 -9.21 -7.08 -0.71
N ASP A 155 -9.91 -8.21 -0.63
CA ASP A 155 -10.00 -9.19 -1.72
C ASP A 155 -10.63 -8.57 -2.99
N MET A 156 -11.54 -7.61 -2.85
CA MET A 156 -12.23 -6.95 -3.96
C MET A 156 -11.39 -5.82 -4.62
N LEU A 157 -10.35 -5.28 -3.97
CA LEU A 157 -9.60 -4.12 -4.48
C LEU A 157 -9.00 -4.36 -5.87
N GLY A 158 -8.52 -5.57 -6.15
CA GLY A 158 -8.01 -5.92 -7.49
C GLY A 158 -9.10 -5.86 -8.58
N GLU A 159 -10.31 -6.30 -8.25
CA GLU A 159 -11.47 -6.22 -9.15
C GLU A 159 -11.92 -4.78 -9.35
N LEU A 160 -11.95 -3.96 -8.30
CA LEU A 160 -12.25 -2.52 -8.42
C LEU A 160 -11.21 -1.81 -9.30
N ALA A 161 -9.93 -2.12 -9.14
CA ALA A 161 -8.88 -1.60 -10.00
C ALA A 161 -9.07 -2.01 -11.46
N GLN A 162 -9.52 -3.25 -11.71
CA GLN A 162 -9.86 -3.72 -13.05
C GLN A 162 -11.07 -2.99 -13.63
N GLN A 163 -12.11 -2.77 -12.83
CA GLN A 163 -13.35 -2.10 -13.26
C GLN A 163 -13.11 -0.62 -13.58
N HIS A 164 -12.30 0.07 -12.79
CA HIS A 164 -12.04 1.50 -12.96
C HIS A 164 -10.97 1.77 -14.03
N SER A 165 -9.83 1.10 -13.93
CA SER A 165 -8.63 1.39 -14.73
C SER A 165 -8.34 0.31 -15.79
N GLY A 166 -9.25 -0.65 -15.99
CA GLY A 166 -9.05 -1.76 -16.92
C GLY A 166 -7.99 -2.75 -16.45
N GLN A 167 -7.58 -3.65 -17.37
CA GLN A 167 -6.59 -4.68 -17.07
C GLN A 167 -5.27 -4.12 -16.54
N VAL A 168 -4.84 -2.96 -17.04
CA VAL A 168 -3.62 -2.27 -16.61
C VAL A 168 -3.70 -1.83 -15.14
N GLY A 169 -4.89 -1.42 -14.67
CA GLY A 169 -5.12 -1.10 -13.26
C GLY A 169 -4.95 -2.28 -12.33
N MET A 170 -5.57 -3.41 -12.67
CA MET A 170 -5.43 -4.65 -11.90
C MET A 170 -3.97 -5.14 -11.88
N GLN A 171 -3.29 -5.07 -13.02
CA GLN A 171 -1.87 -5.41 -13.11
C GLN A 171 -1.01 -4.50 -12.24
N ALA A 172 -1.24 -3.18 -12.25
CA ALA A 172 -0.52 -2.25 -11.40
C ALA A 172 -0.79 -2.49 -9.90
N PHE A 173 -2.04 -2.83 -9.55
CA PHE A 173 -2.44 -3.14 -8.18
C PHE A 173 -1.63 -4.30 -7.60
N TYR A 174 -1.47 -5.40 -8.35
CA TYR A 174 -0.69 -6.56 -7.94
C TYR A 174 0.82 -6.35 -8.10
N PHE A 175 1.28 -5.60 -9.10
CA PHE A 175 2.68 -5.24 -9.23
C PHE A 175 3.21 -4.45 -8.02
N LEU A 176 2.35 -3.62 -7.42
CA LEU A 176 2.69 -2.79 -6.26
C LEU A 176 2.46 -3.46 -4.90
N SER A 177 1.93 -4.69 -4.84
CA SER A 177 1.51 -5.29 -3.56
C SER A 177 2.67 -5.45 -2.57
N GLU A 178 3.75 -6.09 -3.01
CA GLU A 178 4.92 -6.32 -2.17
C GLU A 178 5.76 -5.06 -1.98
N PRO A 179 6.11 -4.27 -3.03
CA PRO A 179 6.85 -3.03 -2.82
C PRO A 179 6.19 -2.08 -1.81
N LEU A 180 4.86 -1.90 -1.87
CA LEU A 180 4.16 -1.03 -0.93
C LEU A 180 3.93 -1.65 0.43
N TYR A 181 3.77 -2.98 0.53
CA TYR A 181 3.70 -3.66 1.83
C TYR A 181 4.98 -3.42 2.65
N GLN A 182 6.15 -3.46 2.00
CA GLN A 182 7.44 -3.22 2.65
C GLN A 182 7.62 -1.81 3.23
N LEU A 183 6.81 -0.83 2.82
CA LEU A 183 6.83 0.54 3.35
C LEU A 183 6.63 0.59 4.87
N ALA A 184 5.61 -0.13 5.32
CA ALA A 184 5.07 0.00 6.67
C ALA A 184 4.74 -1.36 7.30
N ALA A 185 5.07 -2.47 6.63
CA ALA A 185 4.60 -3.82 6.97
C ALA A 185 3.08 -3.84 7.21
N SER A 186 2.32 -3.11 6.39
CA SER A 186 0.89 -2.88 6.57
C SER A 186 0.19 -2.78 5.23
N TYR A 187 -0.72 -3.74 5.00
CA TYR A 187 -1.59 -3.72 3.84
C TYR A 187 -2.55 -2.52 3.85
N GLU A 188 -2.95 -2.03 5.02
CA GLU A 188 -3.84 -0.85 5.14
C GLU A 188 -3.20 0.41 4.54
N VAL A 189 -1.89 0.57 4.71
CA VAL A 189 -1.12 1.66 4.08
C VAL A 189 -1.01 1.44 2.57
N ALA A 190 -0.66 0.22 2.15
CA ALA A 190 -0.54 -0.12 0.73
C ALA A 190 -1.87 0.03 -0.02
N ASP A 191 -2.99 -0.40 0.57
CA ASP A 191 -4.34 -0.31 0.01
C ASP A 191 -4.74 1.16 -0.20
N TRP A 192 -4.48 2.01 0.79
CA TRP A 192 -4.75 3.44 0.67
C TRP A 192 -3.91 4.13 -0.40
N ILE A 193 -2.62 3.81 -0.53
CA ILE A 193 -1.79 4.36 -1.61
C ILE A 193 -2.31 3.92 -2.98
N ARG A 194 -2.80 2.68 -3.11
CA ARG A 194 -3.30 2.10 -4.38
C ARG A 194 -4.74 2.45 -4.74
N TRP A 195 -5.53 3.00 -3.82
CA TRP A 195 -6.93 3.38 -4.06
C TRP A 195 -7.18 4.21 -5.34
N PRO A 196 -6.29 5.13 -5.78
CA PRO A 196 -6.46 5.83 -7.06
C PRO A 196 -6.57 4.92 -8.29
N LEU A 197 -6.16 3.64 -8.21
CA LEU A 197 -6.39 2.65 -9.26
C LEU A 197 -7.84 2.17 -9.30
N CYS A 198 -8.54 2.22 -8.17
CA CYS A 198 -9.84 1.59 -7.91
C CYS A 198 -11.02 2.54 -8.12
N ALA A 199 -10.80 3.86 -8.07
CA ALA A 199 -11.87 4.83 -8.18
C ALA A 199 -11.38 6.22 -8.64
N ALA A 200 -12.32 7.04 -9.10
CA ALA A 200 -12.06 8.41 -9.45
C ALA A 200 -11.64 9.24 -8.21
N PRO A 201 -10.89 10.35 -8.39
CA PRO A 201 -10.36 11.14 -7.27
C PRO A 201 -11.41 11.72 -6.30
N ASP A 202 -12.65 11.90 -6.76
CA ASP A 202 -13.78 12.44 -6.02
C ASP A 202 -14.72 11.37 -5.45
N ALA A 203 -14.45 10.08 -5.69
CA ALA A 203 -15.21 8.99 -5.12
C ALA A 203 -14.94 8.85 -3.61
N ASP A 204 -15.95 8.35 -2.89
CA ASP A 204 -15.79 7.95 -1.50
C ASP A 204 -14.64 6.93 -1.37
N ASP A 205 -13.79 7.11 -0.37
CA ASP A 205 -12.59 6.30 -0.16
C ASP A 205 -12.73 5.45 1.12
N PRO A 206 -13.12 4.17 1.01
CA PRO A 206 -13.23 3.28 2.15
C PRO A 206 -11.87 2.93 2.78
N THR A 207 -10.77 3.10 2.04
CA THR A 207 -9.41 2.81 2.54
C THR A 207 -8.91 3.88 3.50
N LEU A 208 -9.39 5.12 3.38
CA LEU A 208 -8.93 6.25 4.21
C LEU A 208 -9.15 6.04 5.72
N PRO A 209 -10.36 5.71 6.23
CA PRO A 209 -10.54 5.46 7.66
C PRO A 209 -9.73 4.25 8.15
N ILE A 210 -9.55 3.23 7.31
CA ILE A 210 -8.75 2.02 7.62
C ILE A 210 -7.27 2.38 7.75
N TYR A 211 -6.75 3.19 6.81
CA TYR A 211 -5.41 3.75 6.85
C TYR A 211 -5.20 4.58 8.12
N GLN A 212 -6.10 5.51 8.42
CA GLN A 212 -6.02 6.37 9.60
C GLN A 212 -6.02 5.56 10.90
N LEU A 213 -6.81 4.49 10.97
CA LEU A 213 -6.80 3.55 12.10
C LEU A 213 -5.43 2.89 12.27
N ALA A 214 -4.86 2.36 11.17
CA ALA A 214 -3.57 1.69 11.17
C ALA A 214 -2.42 2.61 11.58
N VAL A 215 -2.33 3.80 10.98
CA VAL A 215 -1.27 4.78 11.28
C VAL A 215 -1.49 5.54 12.59
N GLY A 216 -2.69 5.45 13.16
CA GLY A 216 -3.02 5.91 14.51
C GLY A 216 -2.58 4.93 15.61
N GLY A 217 -2.07 3.75 15.22
CA GLY A 217 -1.51 2.76 16.13
C GLY A 217 -2.49 1.69 16.58
N TRP A 218 -3.56 1.44 15.83
CA TRP A 218 -4.57 0.44 16.17
C TRP A 218 -4.67 -0.65 15.09
N SER A 219 -5.13 -1.84 15.48
CA SER A 219 -5.52 -2.90 14.55
C SER A 219 -6.89 -3.43 14.90
N ALA A 220 -7.73 -3.62 13.90
CA ALA A 220 -9.05 -4.19 14.08
C ALA A 220 -9.03 -5.68 13.77
N GLY A 221 -9.75 -6.46 14.58
CA GLY A 221 -9.96 -7.88 14.35
C GLY A 221 -11.42 -8.26 14.55
N TRP A 222 -11.80 -9.36 13.90
CA TRP A 222 -13.12 -9.95 13.99
C TRP A 222 -12.99 -11.45 14.27
N ASP A 223 -13.47 -11.87 15.43
CA ASP A 223 -13.44 -13.25 15.88
C ASP A 223 -14.85 -13.74 16.29
N SER A 224 -14.92 -14.96 16.83
CA SER A 224 -16.16 -15.55 17.34
C SER A 224 -16.82 -14.78 18.50
N GLN A 225 -16.11 -13.90 19.20
CA GLN A 225 -16.61 -13.02 20.25
C GLN A 225 -17.04 -11.64 19.70
N GLY A 226 -16.81 -11.37 18.43
CA GLY A 226 -17.18 -10.14 17.73
C GLY A 226 -15.99 -9.21 17.45
N LEU A 227 -16.29 -7.94 17.16
CA LEU A 227 -15.28 -6.94 16.83
C LEU A 227 -14.39 -6.58 18.02
N PHE A 228 -13.11 -6.40 17.74
CA PHE A 228 -12.18 -5.80 18.69
C PHE A 228 -11.20 -4.83 18.03
N LEU A 229 -10.63 -3.96 18.86
CA LEU A 229 -9.49 -3.12 18.55
C LEU A 229 -8.34 -3.45 19.47
N PHE A 230 -7.18 -3.63 18.87
CA PHE A 230 -5.91 -3.88 19.55
C PHE A 230 -5.03 -2.64 19.49
N ASP A 231 -4.50 -2.22 20.64
CA ASP A 231 -3.59 -1.07 20.75
C ASP A 231 -2.15 -1.49 20.45
N ARG A 232 -1.60 -1.06 19.32
CA ARG A 232 -0.21 -1.36 18.89
C ARG A 232 0.78 -0.27 19.25
N ARG A 233 0.38 0.79 19.95
CA ARG A 233 1.23 1.98 20.16
C ARG A 233 2.48 1.68 20.98
N HIS A 234 2.49 0.62 21.79
CA HIS A 234 3.68 0.18 22.53
C HIS A 234 4.72 -0.52 21.64
N GLU A 235 4.31 -1.12 20.51
CA GLU A 235 5.23 -1.71 19.54
C GLU A 235 5.99 -0.62 18.77
N VAL A 236 5.31 0.47 18.41
CA VAL A 236 5.88 1.63 17.70
C VAL A 236 6.96 2.33 18.54
N GLN A 237 6.87 2.27 19.87
CA GLN A 237 7.85 2.86 20.78
C GLN A 237 9.12 2.01 20.98
N LYS A 238 9.08 0.70 20.68
CA LYS A 238 10.24 -0.20 20.83
C LYS A 238 11.16 -0.22 19.61
N SER A 239 10.70 0.26 18.46
CA SER A 239 11.44 0.25 17.19
C SER A 239 12.10 1.59 16.84
N ARG A 240 12.30 2.47 17.83
CA ARG A 240 13.04 3.75 17.69
C ARG A 240 14.32 3.76 18.51
#